data_AF-A0A1H3K5N4-F1
#
_entry.id   AF-A0A1H3K5N4-F1
#
_cell.length_a   1.000
_cell.length_b   1.000
_cell.length_c   1.000
_cell.angle_alpha   90.00
_cell.angle_beta   90.00
_cell.angle_gamma   90.00
#
_symmetry.space_group_name_H-M   'P 1'
#
loop_
_entity.id
_entity.type
_entity.pdbx_description
1 polymer ?
#
loop_
_entity_poly.entity_id
_entity_poly.type
_entity_poly.pdbx_seq_one_letter_code
_entity_poly.pdbx_strand_id
1 'polypeptide(L)'
;MENIVIIVVSMIAGMAAYYISVVMGKGGVFGSAIVVLVSGLLFRYLEAENLIAVSGLAVVATTASYSGMVAQKNVANLKEMAMVGLITGLLFIASVNAYNGVGGKLGVMAALSCYAWIGIKKLTSGTAKPEEPRY
;
A
#
# COMPACT_ATOMS: atom_id res chain seq x y z
N MET A 1 -14.86 14.25 -3.05
CA MET A 1 -15.43 12.92 -2.76
C MET A 1 -14.50 11.82 -3.24
N GLU A 2 -14.05 11.86 -4.49
CA GLU A 2 -13.21 10.81 -5.11
C GLU A 2 -11.88 10.56 -4.38
N ASN A 3 -11.19 11.61 -3.97
CA ASN A 3 -9.92 11.51 -3.23
C ASN A 3 -10.03 10.75 -1.90
N ILE A 4 -11.17 10.87 -1.21
CA ILE A 4 -11.41 10.17 0.05
C ILE A 4 -11.54 8.66 -0.21
N VAL A 5 -12.22 8.28 -1.29
CA VAL A 5 -12.37 6.87 -1.69
C VAL A 5 -10.99 6.26 -2.02
N ILE A 6 -10.13 7.00 -2.72
CA ILE A 6 -8.76 6.57 -3.04
C ILE A 6 -7.97 6.25 -1.76
N ILE A 7 -8.04 7.14 -0.76
CA ILE A 7 -7.33 6.95 0.52
C ILE A 7 -7.88 5.76 1.30
N VAL A 8 -9.21 5.61 1.36
CA VAL A 8 -9.83 4.48 2.07
C VAL A 8 -9.47 3.15 1.39
N VAL A 9 -9.50 3.10 0.07
CA VAL A 9 -9.16 1.89 -0.69
C VAL A 9 -7.67 1.57 -0.57
N SER A 10 -6.78 2.57 -0.58
CA SER A 10 -5.35 2.33 -0.37
C SER A 10 -5.06 1.79 1.04
N MET A 11 -5.74 2.29 2.07
CA MET A 11 -5.60 1.75 3.43
C MET A 11 -6.07 0.29 3.51
N ILE A 12 -7.26 -0.02 2.99
CA ILE A 12 -7.84 -1.36 3.05
C ILE A 12 -6.99 -2.36 2.24
N ALA A 13 -6.59 -2.01 1.02
CA ALA A 13 -5.79 -2.88 0.16
C ALA A 13 -4.39 -3.13 0.75
N GLY A 14 -3.76 -2.11 1.33
CA GLY A 14 -2.48 -2.26 2.02
C GLY A 14 -2.58 -3.15 3.25
N MET A 15 -3.62 -2.97 4.07
CA MET A 15 -3.87 -3.82 5.24
C MET A 15 -4.17 -5.26 4.86
N ALA A 16 -4.96 -5.49 3.81
CA ALA A 16 -5.28 -6.82 3.32
C ALA A 16 -4.03 -7.56 2.80
N ALA A 17 -3.18 -6.87 2.03
CA ALA A 17 -1.93 -7.44 1.52
C ALA A 17 -0.97 -7.78 2.66
N TYR A 18 -0.85 -6.89 3.65
CA TYR A 18 -0.04 -7.12 4.83
C TYR A 18 -0.57 -8.28 5.68
N TYR A 19 -1.89 -8.38 5.88
CA TYR A 19 -2.50 -9.48 6.63
C TYR A 19 -2.21 -10.84 5.98
N ILE A 20 -2.41 -10.95 4.65
CA ILE A 20 -2.14 -12.21 3.94
C ILE A 20 -0.64 -12.53 3.91
N SER A 21 0.21 -11.52 3.76
CA SER A 21 1.67 -11.70 3.73
C SER A 21 2.21 -12.16 5.09
N VAL A 22 1.81 -11.48 6.16
CA VAL A 22 2.41 -11.60 7.50
C VAL A 22 1.68 -12.62 8.37
N VAL A 23 0.35 -12.53 8.47
CA VAL A 23 -0.43 -13.40 9.37
C VAL A 23 -0.54 -14.81 8.78
N MET A 24 -0.60 -14.93 7.46
CA MET A 24 -0.67 -16.21 6.77
C MET A 24 0.70 -16.80 6.41
N GLY A 25 1.80 -16.06 6.53
CA GLY A 25 3.16 -16.52 6.27
C GLY A 25 3.44 -16.94 4.82
N LYS A 26 2.58 -16.58 3.86
CA LYS A 26 2.64 -17.03 2.45
C LYS A 26 3.57 -16.17 1.57
N GLY A 27 4.28 -15.22 2.15
CA GLY A 27 5.22 -14.33 1.46
C GLY A 27 4.56 -13.11 0.83
N GLY A 28 5.28 -11.99 0.79
CA GLY A 28 4.76 -10.70 0.32
C GLY A 28 4.29 -10.70 -1.13
N VAL A 29 4.98 -11.45 -1.99
CA VAL A 29 4.62 -11.57 -3.42
C VAL A 29 3.26 -12.25 -3.59
N PHE A 30 3.02 -13.35 -2.87
CA PHE A 30 1.77 -14.11 -2.99
C PHE A 30 0.59 -13.34 -2.38
N GLY A 31 0.81 -12.68 -1.22
CA GLY A 31 -0.21 -11.84 -0.60
C GLY A 31 -0.65 -10.69 -1.49
N SER A 32 0.29 -10.04 -2.17
CA SER A 32 -0.04 -8.98 -3.11
C SER A 32 -0.71 -9.50 -4.38
N ALA A 33 -0.24 -10.60 -4.95
CA ALA A 33 -0.84 -11.17 -6.15
C ALA A 33 -2.34 -11.47 -5.96
N ILE A 34 -2.72 -12.03 -4.82
CA ILE A 34 -4.14 -12.27 -4.48
C ILE A 34 -4.90 -10.95 -4.38
N VAL A 35 -4.38 -9.96 -3.66
CA VAL A 35 -5.05 -8.67 -3.46
C VAL A 35 -5.19 -7.91 -4.78
N VAL A 36 -4.17 -7.93 -5.63
CA VAL A 36 -4.19 -7.31 -6.96
C VAL A 36 -5.19 -8.02 -7.87
N LEU A 37 -5.24 -9.35 -7.85
CA LEU A 37 -6.18 -10.11 -8.66
C LEU A 37 -7.63 -9.86 -8.22
N VAL A 38 -7.90 -9.93 -6.92
CA VAL A 38 -9.23 -9.70 -6.34
C VAL A 38 -9.69 -8.26 -6.55
N SER A 39 -8.81 -7.28 -6.29
CA SER A 39 -9.14 -5.86 -6.51
C SER A 39 -9.32 -5.55 -8.00
N GLY A 40 -8.48 -6.09 -8.88
CA GLY A 40 -8.63 -5.95 -10.32
C GLY A 40 -9.96 -6.48 -10.83
N LEU A 41 -10.38 -7.67 -10.39
CA LEU A 41 -11.67 -8.26 -10.76
C LEU A 41 -12.86 -7.50 -10.17
N LEU A 42 -12.85 -7.18 -8.87
CA LEU A 42 -13.95 -6.48 -8.21
C LEU A 42 -14.15 -5.06 -8.73
N PHE A 43 -13.06 -4.28 -8.86
CA PHE A 43 -13.18 -2.90 -9.33
C PHE A 43 -13.54 -2.84 -10.80
N ARG A 44 -13.06 -3.78 -11.64
CA ARG A 44 -13.49 -3.84 -13.05
C ARG A 44 -14.97 -4.19 -13.19
N TYR A 45 -15.46 -5.09 -12.34
CA TYR A 45 -16.88 -5.45 -12.29
C TYR A 45 -17.75 -4.26 -11.83
N LEU A 46 -17.37 -3.58 -10.75
CA LEU A 46 -18.09 -2.38 -10.26
C LEU A 46 -18.04 -1.19 -11.24
N GLU A 47 -16.93 -1.00 -11.96
CA GLU A 47 -16.83 0.00 -13.04
C GLU A 47 -17.80 -0.33 -14.18
N ALA A 48 -17.90 -1.60 -14.57
CA ALA A 48 -18.80 -2.05 -15.64
C ALA A 48 -20.29 -1.85 -15.27
N GLU A 49 -20.62 -1.96 -13.99
CA GLU A 49 -21.98 -1.81 -13.47
C GLU A 49 -22.36 -0.33 -13.15
N ASN A 50 -21.48 0.64 -13.46
CA ASN A 50 -21.63 2.07 -13.17
C ASN A 50 -21.90 2.43 -11.69
N LEU A 51 -21.60 1.52 -10.74
CA LEU A 51 -21.78 1.78 -9.31
C LEU A 51 -20.75 2.77 -8.74
N ILE A 52 -19.62 2.98 -9.43
CA ILE A 52 -18.54 3.87 -8.99
C ILE A 52 -18.09 4.77 -10.16
N ALA A 53 -18.12 6.09 -9.94
CA ALA A 53 -17.70 7.10 -10.92
C ALA A 53 -16.17 7.31 -11.02
N VAL A 54 -15.39 6.65 -10.17
CA VAL A 54 -13.94 6.84 -10.05
C VAL A 54 -13.20 5.78 -10.86
N SER A 55 -12.59 6.15 -11.97
CA SER A 55 -11.76 5.23 -12.75
C SER A 55 -10.38 5.04 -12.11
N GLY A 56 -9.83 3.82 -12.16
CA GLY A 56 -8.44 3.57 -11.78
C GLY A 56 -8.22 3.14 -10.31
N LEU A 57 -9.29 2.79 -9.59
CA LEU A 57 -9.23 2.23 -8.24
C LEU A 57 -8.40 0.94 -8.15
N ALA A 58 -8.44 0.10 -9.18
CA ALA A 58 -7.59 -1.09 -9.27
C ALA A 58 -6.09 -0.73 -9.20
N VAL A 59 -5.70 0.40 -9.81
CA VAL A 59 -4.31 0.88 -9.82
C VAL A 59 -3.90 1.38 -8.43
N VAL A 60 -4.80 2.09 -7.74
CA VAL A 60 -4.61 2.51 -6.35
C VAL A 60 -4.42 1.30 -5.43
N ALA A 61 -5.34 0.33 -5.52
CA ALA A 61 -5.29 -0.90 -4.72
C ALA A 61 -4.01 -1.69 -4.99
N THR A 62 -3.58 -1.74 -6.25
CA THR A 62 -2.31 -2.39 -6.64
C THR A 62 -1.10 -1.67 -6.03
N THR A 63 -1.08 -0.33 -6.08
CA THR A 63 -0.01 0.48 -5.49
C THR A 63 0.08 0.28 -3.98
N ALA A 64 -1.08 0.28 -3.31
CA ALA A 64 -1.16 0.03 -1.87
C ALA A 64 -0.78 -1.40 -1.49
N SER A 65 -1.13 -2.38 -2.33
CA SER A 65 -0.73 -3.78 -2.15
C SER A 65 0.78 -3.95 -2.18
N TYR A 66 1.48 -3.23 -3.08
CA TYR A 66 2.94 -3.20 -3.10
C TYR A 66 3.55 -2.60 -1.83
N SER A 67 2.93 -1.54 -1.30
CA SER A 67 3.34 -0.99 -0.01
C SER A 67 3.14 -2.00 1.13
N GLY A 68 2.12 -2.86 1.04
CA GLY A 68 1.85 -3.96 1.96
C GLY A 68 2.83 -5.13 1.91
N MET A 69 3.73 -5.17 0.92
CA MET A 69 4.82 -6.16 0.86
C MET A 69 5.97 -5.88 1.85
N VAL A 70 5.87 -4.82 2.66
CA VAL A 70 6.91 -4.50 3.65
C VAL A 70 7.16 -5.64 4.62
N ALA A 71 8.44 -5.92 4.86
CA ALA A 71 8.88 -6.91 5.83
C ALA A 71 8.34 -6.58 7.23
N GLN A 72 7.87 -7.61 7.93
CA GLN A 72 7.33 -7.52 9.30
C GLN A 72 8.31 -6.87 10.30
N LYS A 73 9.62 -6.92 10.01
CA LYS A 73 10.67 -6.25 10.78
C LYS A 73 10.55 -4.71 10.78
N ASN A 74 9.97 -4.13 9.72
CA ASN A 74 9.87 -2.68 9.56
C ASN A 74 8.51 -2.15 10.01
N VAL A 75 7.44 -2.91 9.76
CA VAL A 75 6.06 -2.61 10.15
C VAL A 75 5.57 -3.75 11.01
N ALA A 76 5.44 -3.52 12.32
CA ALA A 76 5.11 -4.57 13.30
C ALA A 76 3.60 -4.62 13.62
N ASN A 77 2.87 -3.56 13.30
CA ASN A 77 1.45 -3.42 13.66
C ASN A 77 0.60 -3.05 12.45
N LEU A 78 -0.63 -3.60 12.39
CA LEU A 78 -1.66 -3.21 11.42
C LEU A 78 -1.96 -1.71 11.40
N LYS A 79 -1.80 -1.03 12.55
CA LYS A 79 -1.94 0.42 12.69
C LYS A 79 -0.83 1.21 11.96
N GLU A 80 0.39 0.69 11.93
CA GLU A 80 1.49 1.29 11.18
C GLU A 80 1.23 1.13 9.67
N MET A 81 0.75 -0.06 9.25
CA MET A 81 0.37 -0.29 7.84
C MET A 81 -0.75 0.63 7.36
N ALA A 82 -1.71 0.93 8.24
CA ALA A 82 -2.76 1.92 7.95
C ALA A 82 -2.17 3.30 7.65
N MET A 83 -1.17 3.75 8.41
CA MET A 83 -0.46 5.02 8.16
C MET A 83 0.31 4.99 6.83
N VAL A 84 1.00 3.89 6.51
CA VAL A 84 1.69 3.75 5.22
C VAL A 84 0.69 3.78 4.06
N GLY A 85 -0.46 3.11 4.20
CA GLY A 85 -1.54 3.14 3.21
C GLY A 85 -2.13 4.55 3.00
N LEU A 86 -2.18 5.36 4.06
CA LEU A 86 -2.57 6.77 4.01
C LEU A 86 -1.56 7.61 3.21
N ILE A 87 -0.26 7.45 3.52
CA ILE A 87 0.84 8.11 2.80
C ILE A 87 0.82 7.69 1.32
N THR A 88 0.60 6.41 1.04
CA THR A 88 0.54 5.88 -0.33
C THR A 88 -0.63 6.48 -1.10
N GLY A 89 -1.81 6.64 -0.47
CA GLY A 89 -2.96 7.30 -1.10
C GLY A 89 -2.69 8.77 -1.41
N LEU A 90 -2.06 9.51 -0.50
CA LEU A 90 -1.65 10.90 -0.72
C LEU A 90 -0.62 11.03 -1.85
N LEU A 91 0.41 10.18 -1.85
CA LEU A 91 1.43 10.13 -2.90
C LEU A 91 0.83 9.80 -4.26
N PHE A 92 -0.16 8.89 -4.28
CA PHE A 92 -0.88 8.55 -5.50
C PHE A 92 -1.63 9.75 -6.07
N ILE A 93 -2.40 10.47 -5.24
CA ILE A 93 -3.13 11.67 -5.66
C ILE A 93 -2.16 12.74 -6.21
N ALA A 94 -1.03 12.95 -5.56
CA ALA A 94 -0.02 13.91 -6.01
C ALA A 94 0.68 13.50 -7.31
N SER A 95 0.89 12.20 -7.52
CA SER A 95 1.75 11.69 -8.60
C SER A 95 0.99 11.16 -9.82
N VAL A 96 -0.33 10.96 -9.72
CA VAL A 96 -1.13 10.35 -10.80
C VAL A 96 -1.04 11.16 -12.10
N ASN A 97 -1.00 12.49 -12.01
CA ASN A 97 -0.96 13.40 -13.17
C ASN A 97 0.46 13.74 -13.65
N ALA A 98 1.48 13.59 -12.80
CA ALA A 98 2.85 14.03 -13.09
C ALA A 98 3.60 13.07 -14.03
N TYR A 99 3.26 11.77 -13.99
CA TYR A 99 4.02 10.72 -14.69
C TYR A 99 3.10 9.82 -15.53
N ASN A 100 2.36 10.40 -16.48
CA ASN A 100 1.59 9.61 -17.44
C ASN A 100 2.51 8.92 -18.46
N GLY A 101 2.32 7.62 -18.69
CA GLY A 101 3.09 6.82 -19.65
C GLY A 101 4.41 6.22 -19.13
N VAL A 102 4.86 6.55 -17.90
CA VAL A 102 6.10 6.00 -17.33
C VAL A 102 5.83 4.69 -16.58
N GLY A 103 6.41 3.59 -17.08
CA GLY A 103 6.37 2.28 -16.44
C GLY A 103 7.09 2.27 -15.09
N GLY A 104 6.59 1.50 -14.12
CA GLY A 104 7.23 1.34 -12.80
C GLY A 104 6.87 2.37 -11.73
N LYS A 105 6.11 3.42 -12.05
CA LYS A 105 5.75 4.50 -11.10
C LYS A 105 5.05 4.02 -9.82
N LEU A 106 4.22 2.98 -9.93
CA LEU A 106 3.44 2.44 -8.79
C LEU A 106 4.37 1.84 -7.73
N GLY A 107 5.39 1.08 -8.16
CA GLY A 107 6.36 0.49 -7.25
C GLY A 107 7.22 1.55 -6.56
N VAL A 108 7.58 2.63 -7.27
CA VAL A 108 8.34 3.74 -6.68
C VAL A 108 7.51 4.49 -5.64
N MET A 109 6.23 4.75 -5.91
CA MET A 109 5.33 5.37 -4.92
C MET A 109 5.19 4.52 -3.66
N ALA A 110 5.05 3.20 -3.83
CA ALA A 110 5.01 2.27 -2.71
C ALA A 110 6.32 2.29 -1.91
N ALA A 111 7.47 2.22 -2.58
CA ALA A 111 8.78 2.28 -1.94
C ALA A 111 8.98 3.60 -1.17
N LEU A 112 8.68 4.74 -1.79
CA LEU A 112 8.74 6.06 -1.14
C LEU A 112 7.87 6.13 0.10
N SER A 113 6.65 5.59 0.03
CA SER A 113 5.73 5.58 1.18
C SER A 113 6.29 4.75 2.34
N CYS A 114 6.86 3.58 2.03
CA CYS A 114 7.50 2.72 3.03
C CYS A 114 8.75 3.36 3.63
N TYR A 115 9.62 3.97 2.80
CA TYR A 115 10.81 4.67 3.27
C TYR A 115 10.49 5.92 4.08
N ALA A 116 9.44 6.68 3.70
CA ALA A 116 8.96 7.81 4.47
C ALA A 116 8.54 7.37 5.87
N TRP A 117 7.81 6.25 5.98
CA TRP A 117 7.41 5.69 7.27
C TRP A 117 8.60 5.20 8.10
N ILE A 118 9.54 4.48 7.50
CA ILE A 118 10.77 4.02 8.17
C ILE A 118 11.60 5.23 8.64
N GLY A 119 11.70 6.28 7.82
CA GLY A 119 12.40 7.52 8.16
C GLY A 119 11.78 8.22 9.35
N ILE A 120 10.45 8.36 9.38
CA ILE A 120 9.71 8.90 10.53
C ILE A 120 9.95 8.03 11.76
N LYS A 121 9.82 6.70 11.64
CA LYS A 121 10.07 5.77 12.74
C LYS A 121 11.48 5.91 13.30
N LYS A 122 12.48 6.08 12.44
CA LYS A 122 13.88 6.25 12.85
C LYS A 122 14.17 7.62 13.48
N LEU A 123 13.48 8.68 13.05
CA LEU A 123 13.55 9.98 13.72
C LEU A 123 12.88 9.93 15.10
N THR A 124 11.70 9.31 15.20
CA THR A 124 10.97 9.18 16.47
C THR A 124 11.62 8.15 17.41
N SER A 125 12.26 7.10 16.87
CA SER A 125 13.05 6.13 17.62
C SER A 125 14.53 6.53 17.75
N GLY A 126 14.89 7.78 17.43
CA GLY A 126 16.22 8.35 17.64
C GLY A 126 16.69 8.35 19.10
N THR A 127 15.88 7.81 20.03
CA THR A 127 16.20 7.57 21.43
C THR A 127 16.12 6.10 21.88
N ALA A 128 15.82 5.13 21.00
CA ALA A 128 15.79 3.71 21.37
C ALA A 128 16.71 2.88 20.44
N LYS A 129 17.77 2.34 21.07
CA LYS A 129 18.82 1.49 20.51
C LYS A 129 18.31 0.46 19.49
N PRO A 130 19.12 0.12 18.47
CA PRO A 130 18.86 -1.04 17.62
C PRO A 130 18.97 -2.31 18.47
N GLU A 131 17.86 -3.03 18.66
CA GLU A 131 17.93 -4.39 19.17
C GLU A 131 18.53 -5.29 18.08
N GLU A 132 19.68 -5.89 18.40
CA GLU A 132 20.41 -6.83 17.56
C GLU A 132 19.51 -7.99 17.12
N PRO A 133 19.63 -8.46 15.85
CA PRO A 133 19.03 -9.72 15.46
C PRO A 133 19.71 -10.85 16.24
N ARG A 134 18.99 -11.51 17.16
CA ARG A 134 19.38 -12.82 17.65
C ARG A 134 19.23 -13.82 16.50
N TYR A 135 20.38 -14.39 16.13
CA TYR A 135 20.53 -15.52 15.22
C TYR A 135 19.62 -16.69 15.59
#